data_AF-A0A2I0TJD8-F1
#
_entry.id   AF-A0A2I0TJD8-F1
#
_cell.length_a   1.000
_cell.length_b   1.000
_cell.length_c   1.000
_cell.angle_alpha   90.00
_cell.angle_beta   90.00
_cell.angle_gamma   90.00
#
_symmetry.space_group_name_H-M   'P 1'
#
loop_
_entity.id
_entity.type
_entity.pdbx_description
1 polymer ?
#
loop_
_entity_poly.entity_id
_entity_poly.type
_entity_poly.pdbx_seq_one_letter_code
_entity_poly.pdbx_strand_id
1 'polypeptide(L)'
;MLATKVGCNMSDTVELVECLQKKPYRELVDQDIQPARYHIAFGPVIDGDVIPDDPQILMEQGEFLNYDIMLGVNQGEGLKFVENIVDSEDGISASDFDFAVSNFVDNLYGYPEGKDILRETIKFMYTDWADRHNPETRRKTLLALFTDHQWVAPAVATADLHSNFGSPTYFYAFYHHCQTDQVSLEQFHENGNVDLQ
;
A
#
# COMPACT_ATOMS: atom_id res chain seq x y z
N MET A 1 3.24 12.10 20.52
CA MET A 1 4.44 11.28 20.22
C MET A 1 5.64 12.14 19.84
N LEU A 2 5.57 13.00 18.82
CA LEU A 2 6.65 13.95 18.50
C LEU A 2 6.86 15.02 19.58
N ALA A 3 5.79 15.74 19.94
CA ALA A 3 5.85 16.81 20.96
C ALA A 3 6.46 16.33 22.28
N THR A 4 6.12 15.11 22.71
CA THR A 4 6.70 14.48 23.90
C THR A 4 8.20 14.23 23.77
N LYS A 5 8.69 13.76 22.61
CA LYS A 5 10.12 13.48 22.37
C LYS A 5 10.99 14.73 22.39
N VAL A 6 10.44 15.87 21.98
CA VAL A 6 11.16 17.15 21.97
C VAL A 6 10.82 18.04 23.17
N GLY A 7 10.09 17.52 24.17
CA GLY A 7 9.78 18.27 25.40
C GLY A 7 8.75 19.40 25.24
N CYS A 8 7.88 19.32 24.24
CA CYS A 8 6.76 20.23 24.00
C CYS A 8 5.40 19.61 24.39
N ASN A 9 5.34 18.80 25.45
CA ASN A 9 4.13 18.07 25.85
C ASN A 9 3.17 18.93 26.68
N MET A 10 2.61 19.97 26.06
CA MET A 10 1.63 20.87 26.67
C MET A 10 0.20 20.32 26.51
N SER A 11 -0.72 20.72 27.39
CA SER A 11 -2.14 20.37 27.28
C SER A 11 -2.89 21.21 26.25
N ASP A 12 -2.49 22.48 26.10
CA ASP A 12 -3.03 23.38 25.10
C ASP A 12 -2.30 23.21 23.76
N THR A 13 -3.04 23.08 22.67
CA THR A 13 -2.47 22.79 21.34
C THR A 13 -1.80 24.01 20.73
N VAL A 14 -2.23 25.23 21.05
CA VAL A 14 -1.59 26.47 20.58
C VAL A 14 -0.22 26.61 21.25
N GLU A 15 -0.15 26.46 22.57
CA GLU A 15 1.12 26.46 23.31
C GLU A 15 2.07 25.33 22.86
N LEU A 16 1.53 24.15 22.55
CA LEU A 16 2.28 23.04 21.99
C LEU A 16 2.93 23.42 20.66
N VAL A 17 2.17 24.00 19.73
CA VAL A 17 2.68 24.41 18.41
C VAL A 17 3.71 25.53 18.55
N GLU A 18 3.45 26.54 19.39
CA GLU A 18 4.42 27.61 19.66
C GLU A 18 5.73 27.08 20.24
N CYS A 19 5.68 26.04 21.07
CA CYS A 19 6.86 25.35 21.56
C CYS A 19 7.63 24.65 20.42
N LEU A 20 6.93 23.93 19.55
CA LEU A 20 7.53 23.25 18.40
C LEU A 20 8.18 24.24 17.42
N GLN A 21 7.57 25.39 17.18
CA GLN A 21 8.12 26.45 16.33
C GLN A 21 9.45 27.02 16.85
N LYS A 22 9.73 26.90 18.15
CA LYS A 22 10.99 27.34 18.77
C LYS A 22 12.09 26.27 18.69
N LYS A 23 11.78 25.05 18.27
CA LYS A 23 12.76 23.97 18.13
C LYS A 23 13.58 24.13 16.84
N PRO A 24 14.89 23.84 16.86
CA PRO A 24 15.65 23.69 15.63
C PRO A 24 15.02 22.59 14.76
N TYR A 25 14.81 22.85 13.47
CA TYR A 25 14.12 21.90 12.59
C TYR A 25 14.77 20.50 12.58
N ARG A 26 16.11 20.41 12.73
CA ARG A 26 16.81 19.12 12.86
C ARG A 26 16.35 18.31 14.07
N GLU A 27 16.12 18.96 15.21
CA GLU A 27 15.61 18.31 16.42
C GLU A 27 14.23 17.68 16.18
N LEU A 28 13.42 18.25 15.27
CA LEU A 28 12.10 17.71 14.90
C LEU A 28 12.22 16.53 13.93
N VAL A 29 13.06 16.67 12.90
CA VAL A 29 13.20 15.68 11.81
C VAL A 29 13.94 14.43 12.27
N ASP A 30 14.92 14.56 13.18
CA ASP A 30 15.74 13.44 13.65
C ASP A 30 14.98 12.52 14.63
N GLN A 31 13.72 12.82 14.96
CA GLN A 31 12.92 11.99 15.85
C GLN A 31 12.39 10.74 15.14
N ASP A 32 12.63 9.60 15.77
CA ASP A 32 12.06 8.33 15.32
C ASP A 32 10.57 8.25 15.70
N ILE A 33 9.69 8.45 14.72
CA ILE A 33 8.23 8.42 14.85
C ILE A 33 7.69 7.31 13.94
N GLN A 34 7.37 6.16 14.54
CA GLN A 34 6.87 5.00 13.81
C GLN A 34 5.33 4.98 13.78
N PRO A 35 4.68 5.09 12.62
CA PRO A 35 3.24 4.89 12.50
C PRO A 35 2.86 3.40 12.61
N ALA A 36 1.57 3.11 12.60
CA ALA A 36 1.09 1.75 12.33
C ALA A 36 1.62 1.27 10.97
N ARG A 37 1.82 -0.03 10.81
CA ARG A 37 2.30 -0.61 9.55
C ARG A 37 1.34 -0.24 8.41
N TYR A 38 1.90 0.11 7.25
CA TYR A 38 1.17 0.58 6.06
C TYR A 38 0.44 1.92 6.22
N HIS A 39 0.67 2.65 7.31
CA HIS A 39 0.14 3.99 7.53
C HIS A 39 1.29 5.00 7.63
N ILE A 40 0.93 6.28 7.58
CA ILE A 40 1.87 7.40 7.69
C ILE A 40 1.65 8.15 9.01
N ALA A 41 2.74 8.66 9.61
CA ALA A 41 2.67 9.43 10.84
C ALA A 41 2.35 10.92 10.57
N PHE A 42 2.93 11.46 9.50
CA PHE A 42 2.73 12.84 9.05
C PHE A 42 2.50 12.83 7.54
N GLY A 43 1.38 13.42 7.11
CA GLY A 43 0.99 13.50 5.72
C GLY A 43 -0.29 14.32 5.56
N PRO A 44 -0.97 14.23 4.41
CA PRO A 44 -2.27 14.83 4.22
C PRO A 44 -3.26 14.42 5.31
N VAL A 45 -4.09 15.36 5.75
CA VAL A 45 -5.16 15.13 6.73
C VAL A 45 -6.45 15.73 6.19
N ILE A 46 -7.59 15.17 6.56
CA ILE A 46 -8.91 15.74 6.27
C ILE A 46 -9.09 16.93 7.22
N ASP A 47 -8.79 18.13 6.75
CA ASP A 47 -8.85 19.38 7.51
C ASP A 47 -10.18 20.12 7.36
N GLY A 48 -11.01 19.72 6.39
CA GLY A 48 -12.29 20.36 6.08
C GLY A 48 -12.17 21.63 5.25
N ASP A 49 -10.97 21.97 4.75
CA ASP A 49 -10.71 23.14 3.92
C ASP A 49 -9.96 22.76 2.64
N VAL A 50 -8.68 22.37 2.76
CA VAL A 50 -7.90 21.90 1.61
C VAL A 50 -8.38 20.52 1.15
N ILE A 51 -8.64 19.63 2.10
CA ILE A 51 -9.26 18.32 1.88
C ILE A 51 -10.59 18.32 2.64
N PRO A 52 -11.71 18.62 1.96
CA PRO A 52 -12.99 18.84 2.62
C PRO A 52 -13.59 17.61 3.32
N ASP A 53 -13.35 16.41 2.78
CA ASP A 53 -13.90 15.14 3.30
C ASP A 53 -12.99 13.97 2.90
N ASP A 54 -13.39 12.74 3.24
CA ASP A 54 -12.71 11.52 2.83
C ASP A 54 -12.56 11.46 1.29
N PRO A 55 -11.34 11.22 0.76
CA PRO A 55 -11.12 11.14 -0.68
C PRO A 55 -12.03 10.14 -1.40
N GLN A 56 -12.42 9.04 -0.76
CA GLN A 56 -13.36 8.08 -1.35
C GLN A 56 -14.73 8.74 -1.56
N ILE A 57 -15.23 9.47 -0.56
CA ILE A 57 -16.52 10.18 -0.62
C ILE A 57 -16.47 11.27 -1.69
N LEU A 58 -15.39 12.07 -1.72
CA LEU A 58 -15.22 13.14 -2.71
C LEU A 58 -15.23 12.59 -4.14
N MET A 59 -14.53 11.47 -4.37
CA MET A 59 -14.48 10.83 -5.69
C MET A 59 -15.83 10.20 -6.07
N GLU A 60 -16.55 9.58 -5.14
CA GLU A 60 -17.91 9.03 -5.37
C GLU A 60 -18.94 10.11 -5.69
N GLN A 61 -18.77 11.31 -5.16
CA GLN A 61 -19.64 12.46 -5.41
C GLN A 61 -19.26 13.26 -6.66
N GLY A 62 -18.08 13.00 -7.24
CA GLY A 62 -17.57 13.75 -8.39
C GLY A 62 -17.04 15.13 -8.00
N GLU A 63 -16.64 15.33 -6.74
CA GLU A 63 -16.09 16.58 -6.21
C GLU A 63 -14.62 16.76 -6.62
N PHE A 64 -14.38 16.71 -7.92
CA PHE A 64 -13.09 16.97 -8.56
C PHE A 64 -13.31 17.75 -9.86
N LEU A 65 -12.27 18.45 -10.30
CA LEU A 65 -12.31 19.14 -11.58
C LEU A 65 -12.12 18.14 -12.71
N ASN A 66 -12.89 18.30 -13.79
CA ASN A 66 -12.80 17.43 -14.97
C ASN A 66 -11.49 17.73 -15.73
N TYR A 67 -10.46 16.96 -15.41
CA TYR A 67 -9.16 16.97 -16.08
C TYR A 67 -9.04 15.76 -17.00
N ASP A 68 -8.21 15.86 -18.04
CA ASP A 68 -7.73 14.66 -18.73
C ASP A 68 -6.68 13.98 -17.84
N ILE A 69 -6.92 12.74 -17.41
CA ILE A 69 -6.02 12.00 -16.51
C ILE A 69 -5.41 10.79 -17.21
N MET A 70 -4.11 10.61 -16.99
CA MET A 70 -3.39 9.36 -17.25
C MET A 70 -2.87 8.80 -15.93
N LEU A 71 -3.20 7.55 -15.63
CA LEU A 71 -2.75 6.84 -14.44
C LEU A 71 -2.39 5.39 -14.76
N GLY A 72 -1.69 4.72 -13.86
CA GLY A 72 -1.29 3.33 -14.08
C GLY A 72 -0.45 2.78 -12.95
N VAL A 73 -0.02 1.54 -13.13
CA VAL A 73 0.69 0.73 -12.13
C VAL A 73 1.84 -0.06 -12.75
N ASN A 74 2.84 -0.44 -11.96
CA ASN A 74 3.88 -1.37 -12.38
C ASN A 74 3.52 -2.82 -12.00
N GLN A 75 4.06 -3.81 -12.73
CA GLN A 75 3.78 -5.24 -12.49
C GLN A 75 4.13 -5.72 -11.06
N GLY A 76 5.09 -5.09 -10.40
CA GLY A 76 5.62 -5.58 -9.12
C GLY A 76 5.93 -4.50 -8.09
N GLU A 77 5.01 -3.56 -7.88
CA GLU A 77 5.15 -2.49 -6.86
C GLU A 77 5.43 -3.06 -5.46
N GLY A 78 4.86 -4.23 -5.14
CA GLY A 78 4.98 -4.89 -3.85
C GLY A 78 6.31 -5.60 -3.58
N LEU A 79 7.36 -5.40 -4.38
CA LEU A 79 8.62 -6.12 -4.22
C LEU A 79 9.22 -6.06 -2.81
N LYS A 80 9.21 -4.88 -2.19
CA LYS A 80 9.75 -4.68 -0.82
C LYS A 80 8.95 -5.40 0.26
N PHE A 81 7.72 -5.82 -0.01
CA PHE A 81 6.91 -6.59 0.93
C PHE A 81 7.43 -8.02 1.10
N VAL A 82 7.94 -8.63 0.03
CA VAL A 82 8.41 -10.02 0.03
C VAL A 82 9.92 -10.15 0.24
N GLU A 83 10.72 -9.12 -0.11
CA GLU A 83 12.19 -9.16 -0.11
C GLU A 83 12.83 -9.72 1.18
N ASN A 84 12.25 -9.43 2.35
CA ASN A 84 12.81 -9.84 3.64
C ASN A 84 12.42 -11.26 4.10
N ILE A 85 11.52 -11.94 3.40
CA ILE A 85 11.02 -13.28 3.74
C ILE A 85 11.30 -14.32 2.65
N VAL A 86 11.98 -13.91 1.57
CA VAL A 86 12.45 -14.81 0.51
C VAL A 86 13.66 -15.57 1.02
N ASP A 87 13.66 -16.89 0.79
CA ASP A 87 14.77 -17.77 1.16
C ASP A 87 15.92 -17.72 0.13
N SER A 88 16.99 -18.47 0.38
CA SER A 88 18.15 -18.52 -0.51
C SER A 88 17.89 -19.17 -1.88
N GLU A 89 16.74 -19.81 -2.05
CA GLU A 89 16.30 -20.47 -3.29
C GLU A 89 15.19 -19.66 -4.00
N ASP A 90 15.09 -18.36 -3.72
CA ASP A 90 14.10 -17.47 -4.33
C ASP A 90 12.64 -17.85 -4.05
N GLY A 91 12.39 -18.65 -3.00
CA GLY A 91 11.08 -19.13 -2.60
C GLY A 91 10.53 -18.47 -1.33
N ILE A 92 9.24 -18.72 -1.05
CA ILE A 92 8.62 -18.45 0.25
C ILE A 92 8.01 -19.74 0.77
N SER A 93 8.16 -20.04 2.06
CA SER A 93 7.57 -21.23 2.70
C SER A 93 6.05 -21.11 2.89
N ALA A 94 5.34 -22.22 3.10
CA ALA A 94 3.89 -22.18 3.36
C ALA A 94 3.57 -21.41 4.64
N SER A 95 4.39 -21.60 5.68
CA SER A 95 4.24 -20.92 6.96
C SER A 95 4.49 -19.42 6.85
N ASP A 96 5.48 -19.00 6.06
CA ASP A 96 5.78 -17.58 5.87
C ASP A 96 4.69 -16.89 5.04
N PHE A 97 4.18 -17.58 4.00
CA PHE A 97 3.02 -17.11 3.25
C PHE A 97 1.79 -16.90 4.17
N ASP A 98 1.46 -17.92 4.96
CA ASP A 98 0.33 -17.87 5.91
C ASP A 98 0.49 -16.74 6.93
N PHE A 99 1.70 -16.58 7.47
CA PHE A 99 2.02 -15.52 8.42
C PHE A 99 1.92 -14.14 7.78
N ALA A 100 2.46 -13.97 6.56
CA ALA A 100 2.44 -12.71 5.84
C ALA A 100 1.01 -12.26 5.51
N VAL A 101 0.16 -13.17 5.02
CA VAL A 101 -1.26 -12.86 4.74
C VAL A 101 -2.01 -12.52 6.03
N SER A 102 -1.79 -13.28 7.10
CA SER A 102 -2.41 -13.00 8.41
C SER A 102 -2.03 -11.60 8.91
N ASN A 103 -0.73 -11.30 8.91
CA ASN A 103 -0.21 -10.02 9.36
C ASN A 103 -0.70 -8.86 8.48
N PHE A 104 -0.78 -9.06 7.17
CA PHE A 104 -1.33 -8.09 6.23
C PHE A 104 -2.78 -7.74 6.58
N VAL A 105 -3.63 -8.76 6.76
CA VAL A 105 -5.05 -8.57 7.12
C VAL A 105 -5.19 -7.87 8.47
N ASP A 106 -4.38 -8.27 9.46
CA ASP A 106 -4.38 -7.67 10.79
C ASP A 106 -4.07 -6.17 10.76
N ASN A 107 -3.09 -5.74 9.96
CA ASN A 107 -2.65 -4.33 9.93
C ASN A 107 -3.56 -3.42 9.12
N LEU A 108 -4.25 -3.94 8.08
CA LEU A 108 -5.09 -3.11 7.20
C LEU A 108 -6.56 -3.12 7.58
N TYR A 109 -7.09 -4.27 8.02
CA TYR A 109 -8.50 -4.40 8.34
C TYR A 109 -8.78 -4.39 9.84
N GLY A 110 -7.75 -4.54 10.69
CA GLY A 110 -7.90 -4.58 12.14
C GLY A 110 -8.58 -5.86 12.62
N TYR A 111 -9.65 -5.72 13.42
CA TYR A 111 -10.45 -6.84 13.93
C TYR A 111 -11.94 -6.69 13.58
N PRO A 112 -12.31 -6.75 12.29
CA PRO A 112 -13.70 -6.68 11.88
C PRO A 112 -14.43 -7.99 12.22
N GLU A 113 -15.76 -7.92 12.34
CA GLU A 113 -16.57 -9.14 12.35
C GLU A 113 -16.28 -9.94 11.06
N GLY A 114 -16.00 -11.24 11.19
CA GLY A 114 -15.67 -12.09 10.04
C GLY A 114 -14.20 -12.06 9.59
N LYS A 115 -13.28 -11.50 10.38
CA LYS A 115 -11.83 -11.48 10.07
C LYS A 115 -11.25 -12.83 9.64
N ASP A 116 -11.61 -13.90 10.33
CA ASP A 116 -11.13 -15.25 9.98
C ASP A 116 -11.58 -15.65 8.58
N ILE A 117 -12.82 -15.33 8.21
CA ILE A 117 -13.35 -15.58 6.86
C ILE A 117 -12.59 -14.75 5.83
N LEU A 118 -12.33 -13.48 6.13
CA LEU A 118 -11.56 -12.60 5.24
C LEU A 118 -10.15 -13.16 5.00
N ARG A 119 -9.47 -13.56 6.07
CA ARG A 119 -8.11 -14.15 5.99
C ARG A 119 -8.10 -15.42 5.15
N GLU A 120 -8.98 -16.37 5.43
CA GLU A 120 -9.02 -17.64 4.70
C GLU A 120 -9.43 -17.43 3.23
N THR A 121 -10.32 -16.47 2.95
CA THR A 121 -10.69 -16.10 1.58
C THR A 121 -9.51 -15.50 0.82
N ILE A 122 -8.78 -14.57 1.43
CA ILE A 122 -7.58 -13.98 0.79
C ILE A 122 -6.52 -15.05 0.53
N LYS A 123 -6.24 -15.92 1.52
CA LYS A 123 -5.31 -17.05 1.34
C LYS A 123 -5.76 -17.94 0.19
N PHE A 124 -7.06 -18.23 0.10
CA PHE A 124 -7.64 -19.04 -0.96
C PHE A 124 -7.46 -18.39 -2.34
N MET A 125 -7.75 -17.11 -2.47
CA MET A 125 -7.66 -16.38 -3.74
C MET A 125 -6.23 -16.25 -4.25
N TYR A 126 -5.25 -16.07 -3.35
CA TYR A 126 -3.83 -15.91 -3.72
C TYR A 126 -3.03 -17.21 -3.62
N THR A 127 -3.70 -18.36 -3.52
CA THR A 127 -3.07 -19.67 -3.71
C THR A 127 -3.27 -20.10 -5.15
N ASP A 128 -2.17 -20.32 -5.87
CA ASP A 128 -2.24 -21.05 -7.14
C ASP A 128 -2.54 -22.52 -6.85
N TRP A 129 -3.78 -22.93 -7.05
CA TRP A 129 -4.22 -24.30 -6.77
C TRP A 129 -3.66 -25.33 -7.75
N ALA A 130 -3.23 -24.90 -8.95
CA ALA A 130 -2.61 -25.77 -9.94
C ALA A 130 -1.15 -26.07 -9.59
N ASP A 131 -0.46 -25.15 -8.92
CA ASP A 131 0.95 -25.26 -8.53
C ASP A 131 1.22 -24.95 -7.03
N ARG A 132 0.30 -25.36 -6.16
CA ARG A 132 0.26 -24.97 -4.73
C ARG A 132 1.50 -25.30 -3.90
N HIS A 133 2.36 -26.20 -4.39
CA HIS A 133 3.55 -26.66 -3.68
C HIS A 133 4.82 -25.91 -4.10
N ASN A 134 4.76 -25.07 -5.14
CA ASN A 134 5.90 -24.32 -5.64
C ASN A 134 6.19 -23.07 -4.79
N PRO A 135 7.36 -22.99 -4.13
CA PRO A 135 7.74 -21.85 -3.31
C PRO A 135 7.88 -20.54 -4.09
N GLU A 136 8.31 -20.59 -5.34
CA GLU A 136 8.45 -19.42 -6.21
C GLU A 136 7.08 -18.86 -6.60
N THR A 137 6.11 -19.75 -6.89
CA THR A 137 4.73 -19.35 -7.16
C THR A 137 4.11 -18.66 -5.95
N ARG A 138 4.36 -19.14 -4.72
CA ARG A 138 3.94 -18.44 -3.49
C ARG A 138 4.58 -17.06 -3.35
N ARG A 139 5.87 -16.91 -3.71
CA ARG A 139 6.53 -15.59 -3.74
C ARG A 139 5.80 -14.64 -4.69
N LYS A 140 5.50 -15.11 -5.90
CA LYS A 140 4.81 -14.33 -6.93
C LYS A 140 3.41 -13.91 -6.49
N THR A 141 2.60 -14.82 -5.94
CA THR A 141 1.24 -14.48 -5.50
C THR A 141 1.20 -13.61 -4.26
N LEU A 142 2.16 -13.74 -3.34
CA LEU A 142 2.25 -12.85 -2.17
C LEU A 142 2.67 -11.42 -2.57
N LEU A 143 3.56 -11.28 -3.55
CA LEU A 143 3.89 -9.99 -4.15
C LEU A 143 2.69 -9.39 -4.89
N ALA A 144 1.95 -10.22 -5.64
CA ALA A 144 0.72 -9.80 -6.32
C ALA A 144 -0.31 -9.28 -5.31
N LEU A 145 -0.59 -10.01 -4.23
CA LEU A 145 -1.51 -9.58 -3.16
C LEU A 145 -1.23 -8.16 -2.66
N PHE A 146 0.05 -7.85 -2.40
CA PHE A 146 0.41 -6.53 -1.89
C PHE A 146 0.33 -5.46 -2.98
N THR A 147 0.73 -5.80 -4.21
CA THR A 147 0.63 -4.92 -5.39
C THR A 147 -0.83 -4.58 -5.69
N ASP A 148 -1.68 -5.59 -5.71
CA ASP A 148 -3.10 -5.50 -6.04
C ASP A 148 -3.83 -4.60 -5.04
N HIS A 149 -3.64 -4.84 -3.75
CA HIS A 149 -4.33 -4.06 -2.74
C HIS A 149 -3.81 -2.61 -2.62
N GLN A 150 -2.50 -2.41 -2.62
CA GLN A 150 -1.94 -1.09 -2.31
C GLN A 150 -1.84 -0.17 -3.54
N TRP A 151 -1.84 -0.73 -4.76
CA TRP A 151 -1.73 0.06 -6.00
C TRP A 151 -2.83 -0.24 -7.01
N VAL A 152 -3.05 -1.50 -7.41
CA VAL A 152 -3.97 -1.81 -8.53
C VAL A 152 -5.41 -1.42 -8.20
N ALA A 153 -5.96 -1.97 -7.12
CA ALA A 153 -7.34 -1.72 -6.71
C ALA A 153 -7.66 -0.21 -6.54
N PRO A 154 -6.87 0.59 -5.79
CA PRO A 154 -7.13 2.03 -5.69
C PRO A 154 -6.93 2.78 -7.02
N ALA A 155 -5.99 2.38 -7.87
CA ALA A 155 -5.81 2.99 -9.19
C ALA A 155 -7.00 2.71 -10.11
N VAL A 156 -7.49 1.47 -10.14
CA VAL A 156 -8.68 1.08 -10.93
C VAL A 156 -9.92 1.80 -10.40
N ALA A 157 -10.15 1.80 -9.08
CA ALA A 157 -11.27 2.53 -8.49
C ALA A 157 -11.24 4.03 -8.82
N THR A 158 -10.04 4.64 -8.81
CA THR A 158 -9.83 6.03 -9.23
C THR A 158 -10.17 6.24 -10.70
N ALA A 159 -9.71 5.35 -11.59
CA ALA A 159 -9.98 5.42 -13.03
C ALA A 159 -11.48 5.26 -13.34
N ASP A 160 -12.14 4.32 -12.66
CA ASP A 160 -13.58 4.06 -12.78
C ASP A 160 -14.39 5.27 -12.34
N LEU A 161 -14.13 5.79 -11.13
CA LEU A 161 -14.82 6.98 -10.63
C LEU A 161 -14.59 8.18 -11.57
N HIS A 162 -13.35 8.45 -11.96
CA HIS A 162 -13.02 9.56 -12.85
C HIS A 162 -13.73 9.46 -14.22
N SER A 163 -13.71 8.27 -14.85
CA SER A 163 -14.34 8.05 -16.15
C SER A 163 -15.88 8.05 -16.09
N ASN A 164 -16.48 7.60 -14.98
CA ASN A 164 -17.93 7.60 -14.77
C ASN A 164 -18.53 9.01 -14.74
N PHE A 165 -17.76 10.03 -14.34
CA PHE A 165 -18.16 11.44 -14.42
C PHE A 165 -17.90 12.08 -15.80
N GLY A 166 -17.51 11.28 -16.81
CA GLY A 166 -17.36 11.72 -18.20
C GLY A 166 -16.03 12.38 -18.52
N SER A 167 -15.06 12.32 -17.61
CA SER A 167 -13.71 12.85 -17.82
C SER A 167 -12.85 11.89 -18.65
N PRO A 168 -12.02 12.37 -19.58
CA PRO A 168 -11.10 11.51 -20.33
C PRO A 168 -10.06 10.83 -19.43
N THR A 169 -10.03 9.50 -19.46
CA THR A 169 -9.16 8.66 -18.62
C THR A 169 -8.34 7.70 -19.47
N TYR A 170 -7.03 7.65 -19.24
CA TYR A 170 -6.11 6.71 -19.87
C TYR A 170 -5.42 5.88 -18.79
N PHE A 171 -5.49 4.55 -18.91
CA PHE A 171 -4.87 3.64 -17.95
C PHE A 171 -3.68 2.89 -18.58
N TYR A 172 -2.57 2.76 -17.87
CA TYR A 172 -1.43 1.95 -18.29
C TYR A 172 -1.03 0.91 -17.24
N ALA A 173 -0.42 -0.18 -17.70
CA ALA A 173 0.27 -1.14 -16.85
C ALA A 173 1.68 -1.36 -17.39
N PHE A 174 2.70 -1.15 -16.55
CA PHE A 174 4.09 -1.15 -16.96
C PHE A 174 4.79 -2.47 -16.61
N TYR A 175 5.20 -3.20 -17.65
CA TYR A 175 5.77 -4.56 -17.56
C TYR A 175 7.26 -4.62 -17.95
N HIS A 176 7.94 -3.48 -17.95
CA HIS A 176 9.37 -3.41 -18.28
C HIS A 176 10.17 -2.90 -17.10
N HIS A 177 11.40 -3.38 -16.92
CA HIS A 177 12.35 -2.81 -15.97
C HIS A 177 13.78 -2.95 -16.50
N CYS A 178 14.68 -2.10 -16.03
CA CYS A 178 16.12 -2.27 -16.24
C CYS A 178 16.69 -2.94 -15.00
N GLN A 179 17.28 -4.12 -15.16
CA GLN A 179 17.86 -4.86 -14.03
C GLN A 179 19.20 -4.22 -13.65
N THR A 180 19.32 -3.81 -12.40
CA THR A 180 20.61 -3.43 -11.79
C THR A 180 21.06 -4.58 -10.91
N ASP A 181 22.38 -4.74 -10.71
CA ASP A 181 23.01 -5.85 -9.95
C ASP A 181 22.50 -6.02 -8.50
N GLN A 182 21.60 -5.16 -8.02
CA GLN A 182 21.05 -5.18 -6.67
C GLN A 182 19.70 -5.90 -6.52
N VAL A 183 18.96 -6.18 -7.61
CA VAL A 183 17.63 -6.82 -7.52
C VAL A 183 17.33 -7.67 -8.76
N SER A 184 17.20 -8.99 -8.60
CA SER A 184 16.77 -9.91 -9.66
C SER A 184 15.24 -9.94 -9.77
N LEU A 185 14.69 -9.15 -10.68
CA LEU A 185 13.28 -9.26 -11.13
C LEU A 185 13.11 -10.20 -12.34
N GLU A 186 14.18 -10.90 -12.73
CA GLU A 186 14.33 -11.70 -13.97
C GLU A 186 13.26 -12.79 -14.17
N GLN A 187 12.45 -13.11 -13.16
CA GLN A 187 11.52 -14.25 -13.18
C GLN A 187 10.03 -13.88 -13.26
N PHE A 188 9.69 -12.58 -13.36
CA PHE A 188 8.29 -12.14 -13.63
C PHE A 188 7.93 -12.13 -15.13
N HIS A 189 8.91 -12.40 -16.00
CA HIS A 189 8.72 -12.38 -17.45
C HIS A 189 8.14 -13.67 -18.04
N GLU A 190 8.19 -14.81 -17.34
CA GLU A 190 7.92 -16.11 -17.99
C GLU A 190 6.47 -16.59 -18.03
N ASN A 191 5.51 -15.91 -17.39
CA ASN A 191 4.09 -16.21 -17.62
C ASN A 191 3.32 -14.92 -17.92
N GLY A 192 3.12 -14.67 -19.22
CA GLY A 192 2.01 -13.84 -19.68
C GLY A 192 0.71 -14.38 -19.07
N ASN A 193 -0.13 -13.45 -18.61
CA ASN A 193 -1.32 -13.66 -17.79
C ASN A 193 -1.05 -13.99 -16.32
N VAL A 194 -0.54 -13.01 -15.57
CA VAL A 194 -1.21 -12.71 -14.31
C VAL A 194 -2.40 -11.84 -14.71
N ASP A 195 -3.56 -12.47 -14.89
CA ASP A 195 -4.81 -11.72 -15.01
C ASP A 195 -4.92 -10.89 -13.72
N LEU A 196 -4.82 -9.57 -13.86
CA LEU A 196 -5.28 -8.65 -12.83
C LEU A 196 -6.79 -8.94 -12.69
N GLN A 197 -7.18 -9.59 -11.59
CA GLN A 197 -8.60 -9.81 -11.28
C GLN A 197 -9.24 -8.54 -10.73
#